data_AF-A0A2V9YFP5-F1
#
_entry.id   AF-A0A2V9YFP5-F1
#
_cell.length_a   1.000
_cell.length_b   1.000
_cell.length_c   1.000
_cell.angle_alpha   90.00
_cell.angle_beta   90.00
_cell.angle_gamma   90.00
#
_symmetry.space_group_name_H-M   'P 1'
#
loop_
_entity.id
_entity.type
_entity.pdbx_description
1 polymer ?
#
loop_
_entity_poly.entity_id
_entity_poly.type
_entity_poly.pdbx_seq_one_letter_code
_entity_poly.pdbx_strand_id
1 'polypeptide(L)' 'MQDVRRGLIIVNTGPGKGKTTAAMGTALRAVGQGMRVLMLQFLKGSWHYGELDAVKAFGDKFIMKQMGRGFV' A
#
# COMPACT_ATOMS: atom_id res chain seq x y z
N MET A 1 25.11 21.77 2.58
CA MET A 1 23.89 21.35 3.29
C MET A 1 23.69 19.88 2.94
N GLN A 2 23.89 18.94 3.87
CA GLN A 2 23.66 17.53 3.56
C GLN A 2 22.16 17.26 3.63
N ASP A 3 21.53 16.95 2.50
CA ASP A 3 20.15 16.47 2.44
C ASP A 3 20.05 15.09 3.06
N VAL A 4 19.84 15.06 4.39
CA VAL A 4 19.55 13.82 5.11
C VAL A 4 18.18 13.32 4.64
N ARG A 5 18.14 12.21 3.91
CA ARG A 5 16.87 11.56 3.54
C ARG A 5 16.09 11.20 4.80
N ARG A 6 14.99 11.92 5.05
CA ARG A 6 14.05 11.67 6.15
C ARG A 6 12.81 10.94 5.65
N GLY A 7 12.35 9.95 6.40
CA GLY A 7 11.05 9.33 6.18
C GLY A 7 9.93 10.31 6.52
N LEU A 8 8.88 10.37 5.69
CA LEU A 8 7.72 11.24 5.87
C LEU A 8 6.45 10.41 6.12
N ILE A 9 5.48 11.03 6.78
CA ILE A 9 4.14 10.46 7.00
C ILE A 9 3.16 11.19 6.07
N ILE A 10 2.42 10.42 5.27
CA ILE A 10 1.40 10.93 4.35
C ILE A 10 0.04 10.40 4.79
N VAL A 11 -0.92 11.30 5.01
CA VAL A 11 -2.29 10.95 5.42
C VAL A 11 -3.26 11.30 4.29
N ASN A 12 -3.78 10.27 3.61
CA ASN A 12 -4.85 10.43 2.61
C ASN A 12 -6.21 10.32 3.31
N THR A 13 -6.88 11.44 3.57
CA THR A 13 -8.18 11.51 4.27
C THR A 13 -9.26 12.24 3.46
N GLY A 14 -10.48 12.32 4.00
CA GLY A 14 -11.64 12.97 3.37
C GLY A 14 -12.69 11.98 2.83
N PRO A 15 -13.91 12.45 2.50
CA PRO A 15 -15.02 11.60 2.07
C PRO A 15 -14.86 11.08 0.63
N GLY A 16 -14.02 11.72 -0.18
CA GLY A 16 -13.80 11.33 -1.59
C GLY A 16 -13.27 9.91 -1.77
N LYS A 17 -13.64 9.28 -2.89
CA LYS A 17 -13.01 8.04 -3.36
C LYS A 17 -11.56 8.30 -3.78
N GLY A 18 -10.69 7.29 -3.65
CA GLY A 18 -9.30 7.36 -4.14
C GLY A 18 -8.20 7.33 -3.07
N LYS A 19 -8.52 7.39 -1.77
CA LYS A 19 -7.52 7.32 -0.68
C LYS A 19 -6.63 6.06 -0.77
N THR A 20 -7.28 4.92 -0.94
CA THR A 20 -6.60 3.62 -1.08
C THR A 20 -5.81 3.54 -2.38
N THR A 21 -6.37 4.05 -3.47
CA THR A 21 -5.71 4.08 -4.79
C THR A 21 -4.47 4.96 -4.77
N ALA A 22 -4.51 6.11 -4.11
CA ALA A 22 -3.35 6.99 -3.93
C ALA A 22 -2.25 6.30 -3.12
N ALA A 23 -2.59 5.61 -2.03
CA ALA A 23 -1.63 4.82 -1.25
C ALA A 23 -1.01 3.68 -2.08
N MET A 24 -1.82 2.97 -2.88
CA MET A 24 -1.37 1.93 -3.79
C MET A 24 -0.42 2.48 -4.87
N GLY A 25 -0.75 3.63 -5.46
CA GLY A 25 0.09 4.27 -6.48
C GLY A 25 1.47 4.66 -5.93
N THR A 26 1.53 5.18 -4.70
CA THR A 26 2.80 5.47 -4.02
C THR A 26 3.59 4.19 -3.74
N ALA A 27 2.93 3.13 -3.29
CA ALA A 27 3.55 1.81 -3.08
C ALA A 27 4.16 1.26 -4.37
N LEU A 28 3.40 1.24 -5.47
CA LEU A 28 3.87 0.76 -6.77
C LEU A 28 5.03 1.61 -7.30
N ARG A 29 4.98 2.93 -7.13
CA ARG A 29 6.09 3.83 -7.48
C ARG A 29 7.37 3.47 -6.72
N ALA A 30 7.27 3.22 -5.42
CA ALA A 30 8.42 2.84 -4.60
C ALA A 30 9.01 1.49 -5.04
N VAL A 31 8.17 0.49 -5.29
CA VAL A 31 8.59 -0.84 -5.77
C VAL A 31 9.25 -0.75 -7.15
N GLY A 32 8.72 0.08 -8.05
CA GLY A 32 9.32 0.35 -9.37
C GLY A 32 10.72 0.99 -9.27
N GLN A 33 11.03 1.67 -8.17
CA GLN A 33 12.36 2.21 -7.85
C GLN A 33 13.23 1.22 -7.04
N GLY A 34 12.83 -0.05 -6.95
CA GLY A 34 13.58 -1.10 -6.25
C GLY A 34 13.44 -1.08 -4.72
N MET A 35 12.52 -0.27 -4.17
CA MET A 35 12.25 -0.26 -2.73
C MET A 35 11.37 -1.44 -2.31
N ARG A 36 11.43 -1.81 -1.04
CA ARG A 36 10.54 -2.81 -0.43
C ARG A 36 9.33 -2.14 0.19
N VAL A 37 8.14 -2.70 -0.02
CA VAL A 37 6.87 -2.17 0.49
C VAL A 37 6.08 -3.25 1.24
N LEU A 38 5.55 -2.87 2.41
CA LEU A 38 4.58 -3.63 3.17
C LEU A 38 3.27 -2.84 3.24
N MET A 39 2.17 -3.41 2.75
CA MET A 39 0.84 -2.83 2.84
C MET A 39 -0.05 -3.67 3.75
N LEU A 40 -0.60 -3.04 4.79
CA LEU A 40 -1.53 -3.67 5.74
C LEU A 40 -2.93 -3.08 5.54
N GLN A 41 -3.92 -3.93 5.32
CA GLN A 41 -5.31 -3.52 5.11
C GLN A 41 -6.16 -3.98 6.29
N PHE A 42 -6.72 -3.06 7.08
CA PHE A 42 -7.44 -3.39 8.33
C PHE A 42 -8.95 -3.67 8.19
N LEU A 43 -9.57 -3.22 7.10
CA LEU A 43 -11.04 -3.16 6.95
C LEU A 43 -11.56 -3.75 5.63
N LYS A 44 -10.67 -4.29 4.78
CA LYS A 44 -11.10 -4.88 3.51
C LYS A 44 -11.46 -6.35 3.75
N GLY A 45 -12.72 -6.70 3.49
CA GLY A 45 -13.21 -8.08 3.56
C GLY A 45 -12.52 -9.01 2.56
N SER A 46 -12.80 -10.30 2.67
CA SER A 46 -12.25 -11.44 1.92
C SER A 46 -12.58 -11.47 0.42
N TRP A 47 -12.85 -10.30 -0.18
CA TRP A 47 -13.09 -10.19 -1.62
C TRP A 47 -11.76 -10.23 -2.38
N HIS A 48 -11.71 -11.00 -3.46
CA HIS A 48 -10.57 -11.07 -4.36
C HIS A 48 -10.43 -9.75 -5.14
N TYR A 49 -9.27 -9.10 -5.04
CA TYR A 49 -8.95 -7.85 -5.74
C TYR A 49 -7.83 -8.10 -6.73
N GLY A 50 -7.96 -7.62 -7.98
CA GLY A 50 -6.88 -7.71 -8.97
C GLY A 50 -5.58 -7.01 -8.54
N GLU A 51 -5.67 -6.06 -7.60
CA GLU A 51 -4.50 -5.45 -6.96
C GLU A 51 -3.65 -6.49 -6.20
N LEU A 52 -4.25 -7.51 -5.58
CA LEU A 52 -3.52 -8.58 -4.88
C LEU A 52 -2.72 -9.43 -5.86
N ASP A 53 -3.28 -9.73 -7.03
CA ASP A 53 -2.59 -10.53 -8.04
C ASP A 53 -1.48 -9.74 -8.72
N ALA A 54 -1.70 -8.46 -8.99
CA ALA A 54 -0.65 -7.57 -9.48
C ALA A 54 0.53 -7.48 -8.51
N VAL A 55 0.26 -7.47 -7.19
CA VAL A 55 1.29 -7.42 -6.16
C VAL A 55 2.17 -8.68 -6.17
N LYS A 56 1.61 -9.87 -6.49
CA LYS A 56 2.38 -11.13 -6.59
C LYS A 56 3.49 -11.06 -7.65
N ALA A 57 3.30 -10.29 -8.73
CA ALA A 57 4.31 -10.12 -9.77
C ALA A 57 5.59 -9.44 -9.25
N PHE A 58 5.51 -8.71 -8.12
CA PHE A 58 6.66 -8.07 -7.49
C PHE A 58 7.35 -8.95 -6.45
N GLY A 59 6.91 -10.20 -6.26
CA GLY A 59 7.51 -11.18 -5.36
C GLY A 59 7.63 -10.67 -3.92
N ASP A 60 8.83 -10.76 -3.36
CA ASP A 60 9.17 -10.34 -2.00
C ASP A 60 9.29 -8.82 -1.83
N LYS A 61 9.32 -8.06 -2.92
CA LYS A 61 9.47 -6.59 -2.88
C LYS A 61 8.18 -5.88 -2.50
N PHE A 62 7.03 -6.49 -2.71
CA PHE A 62 5.73 -5.95 -2.30
C PHE A 62 4.94 -7.03 -1.58
N ILE A 63 4.83 -6.90 -0.26
CA ILE A 63 4.00 -7.76 0.57
C ILE A 63 2.71 -7.02 0.93
N MET A 64 1.56 -7.60 0.58
CA MET A 64 0.27 -7.11 1.01
C MET A 64 -0.37 -8.11 1.98
N LYS A 65 -0.80 -7.64 3.14
CA LYS A 65 -1.51 -8.46 4.11
C LYS A 65 -2.83 -7.83 4.52
N GLN A 66 -3.87 -8.63 4.46
CA GLN A 66 -5.16 -8.30 5.06
C GLN A 66 -5.09 -8.62 6.55
N MET A 67 -5.48 -7.65 7.37
CA MET A 67 -5.41 -7.65 8.83
C MET A 67 -6.76 -7.20 9.38
N GLY A 68 -7.05 -7.52 10.63
CA GLY A 68 -8.33 -7.18 11.27
C GLY A 68 -9.41 -8.25 11.07
N ARG A 69 -10.41 -8.25 11.96
CA ARG A 69 -11.51 -9.22 11.96
C ARG A 69 -12.59 -8.92 10.90
N GLY A 70 -12.38 -7.91 10.04
CA GLY A 70 -13.43 -7.34 9.21
C GLY A 70 -14.51 -6.63 10.05
N PHE A 71 -15.64 -6.31 9.44
CA PHE A 71 -16.85 -5.95 10.18
C PHE A 71 -17.38 -7.25 10.83
N VAL A 72 -17.24 -7.35 12.15
CA VAL A 72 -17.90 -8.37 12.98
C VAL A 72 -19.21 -7.80 13.51
#